data_AF-A0A502GNS6-F1
#
_entry.id   AF-A0A502GNS6-F1
#
_cell.length_a   1.000
_cell.length_b   1.000
_cell.length_c   1.000
_cell.angle_alpha   90.00
_cell.angle_beta   90.00
_cell.angle_gamma   90.00
#
_symmetry.space_group_name_H-M   'P 1'
#
loop_
_entity.id
_entity.type
_entity.pdbx_description
1 polymer ?
#
loop_
_entity_poly.entity_id
_entity_poly.type
_entity_poly.pdbx_seq_one_letter_code
_entity_poly.pdbx_strand_id
1 'polypeptide(L)'
;IKALRKHFGPGVRYFACGEYGDQLSRPHFHICLFGVDFGQDRREVKKRGEFPVYRSATATKLWGRGHVEIGLLTRKSAGYTARYIMKKINGDMAETHYAKFDAVNQEMYLLMPEFIRVSTRPGLGYRFFDQYKDGNWFDRDSCILEGKEFPIPKYYDKLMERYNPERMAAVKAKRIAKALARDPNEQSDSRLRVREEVKKAMTSTLSRQL
;
A
#
# COMPACT_ATOMS: atom_id res chain seq x y z
N ILE A 1 2.55 -9.55 14.11
CA ILE A 1 3.69 -8.59 14.21
C ILE A 1 4.49 -8.72 15.49
N LYS A 2 3.90 -8.63 16.71
CA LYS A 2 4.66 -8.78 17.96
C LYS A 2 5.45 -10.10 18.01
N ALA A 3 4.82 -11.21 17.63
CA ALA A 3 5.48 -12.52 17.51
C ALA A 3 6.66 -12.51 16.53
N LEU A 4 6.52 -11.88 15.35
CA LEU A 4 7.61 -11.74 14.38
C LEU A 4 8.81 -10.99 14.97
N ARG A 5 8.58 -9.87 15.65
CA ARG A 5 9.66 -9.11 16.31
C ARG A 5 10.31 -9.85 17.46
N LYS A 6 9.53 -10.65 18.21
CA LYS A 6 10.07 -11.51 19.27
C LYS A 6 10.97 -12.61 18.69
N HIS A 7 10.63 -13.14 17.52
CA HIS A 7 11.36 -14.24 16.89
C HIS A 7 12.60 -13.78 16.10
N PHE A 8 12.45 -12.77 15.24
CA PHE A 8 13.52 -12.28 14.35
C PHE A 8 14.32 -11.10 14.94
N GLY A 9 13.90 -10.57 16.09
CA GLY A 9 14.54 -9.42 16.72
C GLY A 9 14.07 -8.06 16.17
N PRO A 10 14.82 -6.98 16.48
CA PRO A 10 14.51 -5.65 16.01
C PRO A 10 14.70 -5.55 14.49
N GLY A 11 14.04 -4.56 13.87
CA GLY A 11 14.19 -4.30 12.43
C GLY A 11 13.11 -4.89 11.54
N VAL A 12 12.21 -5.74 12.05
CA VAL A 12 11.01 -6.16 11.29
C VAL A 12 10.07 -4.98 11.06
N ARG A 13 9.89 -4.63 9.79
CA ARG A 13 8.98 -3.57 9.31
C ARG A 13 7.87 -4.18 8.49
N TYR A 14 6.74 -3.48 8.41
CA TYR A 14 5.59 -4.00 7.68
C TYR A 14 4.67 -2.90 7.16
N PHE A 15 3.95 -3.25 6.10
CA PHE A 15 2.67 -2.69 5.68
C PHE A 15 1.66 -3.83 5.65
N ALA A 16 0.53 -3.69 6.32
CA ALA A 16 -0.49 -4.72 6.41
C ALA A 16 -1.86 -4.15 6.11
N CYS A 17 -2.73 -4.94 5.47
CA CYS A 17 -4.15 -4.66 5.39
C CYS A 17 -4.96 -5.88 5.85
N GLY A 18 -6.08 -5.61 6.50
CA GLY A 18 -7.15 -6.58 6.74
C GLY A 18 -8.31 -6.24 5.81
N GLU A 19 -8.82 -7.25 5.12
CA GLU A 19 -9.96 -7.15 4.22
C GLU A 19 -10.88 -8.37 4.31
N TYR A 20 -12.00 -8.32 3.59
CA TYR A 20 -12.92 -9.44 3.44
C TYR A 20 -12.96 -9.87 1.97
N GLY A 21 -12.81 -11.17 1.73
CA GLY A 21 -12.89 -11.70 0.37
C GLY A 21 -14.28 -11.50 -0.23
N ASP A 22 -14.33 -11.19 -1.54
CA ASP A 22 -15.53 -10.77 -2.27
C ASP A 22 -16.69 -11.80 -2.23
N GLN A 23 -16.39 -13.09 -1.97
CA GLN A 23 -17.38 -14.17 -2.05
C GLN A 23 -17.86 -14.72 -0.70
N LEU A 24 -17.11 -14.57 0.40
CA LEU A 24 -17.36 -15.35 1.63
C LEU A 24 -17.23 -14.58 2.95
N SER A 25 -17.08 -13.24 2.92
CA SER A 25 -16.87 -12.42 4.14
C SER A 25 -15.79 -12.98 5.09
N ARG A 26 -14.87 -13.79 4.57
CA ARG A 26 -13.80 -14.37 5.37
C ARG A 26 -12.70 -13.33 5.52
N PRO A 27 -12.24 -13.05 6.76
CA PRO A 27 -11.12 -12.15 6.97
C PRO A 27 -9.86 -12.64 6.24
N HIS A 28 -9.28 -11.78 5.41
CA HIS A 28 -8.01 -12.00 4.73
C HIS A 28 -7.03 -10.89 5.13
N PHE A 29 -5.79 -11.28 5.40
CA PHE A 29 -4.73 -10.36 5.79
C PHE A 29 -3.59 -10.43 4.78
N HIS A 30 -3.28 -9.30 4.15
CA HIS A 30 -2.09 -9.15 3.33
C HIS A 30 -1.04 -8.36 4.09
N ILE A 31 0.18 -8.88 4.14
CA ILE A 31 1.28 -8.26 4.88
C ILE A 31 2.51 -8.23 3.99
N CYS A 32 2.96 -7.02 3.63
CA CYS A 32 4.29 -6.79 3.09
C CYS A 32 5.26 -6.70 4.27
N LEU A 33 6.21 -7.63 4.35
CA LEU A 33 7.24 -7.67 5.38
C LEU A 33 8.59 -7.19 4.83
N PHE A 34 9.34 -6.46 5.64
CA PHE A 34 10.71 -6.05 5.33
C PHE A 34 11.64 -6.41 6.50
N GLY A 35 12.87 -6.79 6.18
CA GLY A 35 13.87 -7.23 7.15
C GLY A 35 13.71 -8.68 7.63
N VAL A 36 12.86 -9.47 6.95
CA VAL A 36 12.64 -10.90 7.23
C VAL A 36 12.21 -11.59 5.94
N ASP A 37 12.63 -12.85 5.74
CA ASP A 37 12.33 -13.59 4.53
C ASP A 37 11.94 -15.07 4.74
N PHE A 38 11.98 -15.59 5.98
CA PHE A 38 11.73 -17.00 6.32
C PHE A 38 12.62 -18.00 5.55
N GLY A 39 13.82 -17.59 5.12
CA GLY A 39 14.69 -18.42 4.28
C GLY A 39 15.11 -19.76 4.90
N GLN A 40 15.05 -19.89 6.24
CA GLN A 40 15.44 -21.10 6.95
C GLN A 40 14.50 -22.30 6.71
N ASP A 41 13.22 -22.05 6.49
CA ASP A 41 12.21 -23.13 6.40
C ASP A 41 11.11 -22.90 5.36
N ARG A 42 11.13 -21.78 4.61
CA ARG A 42 10.18 -21.59 3.52
C ARG A 42 10.45 -22.62 2.41
N ARG A 43 9.39 -23.28 1.97
CA ARG A 43 9.43 -24.24 0.85
C ARG A 43 8.40 -23.82 -0.19
N GLU A 44 8.78 -23.89 -1.46
CA GLU A 44 7.84 -23.66 -2.56
C GLU A 44 6.79 -24.76 -2.53
N VAL A 45 5.51 -24.39 -2.59
CA VAL A 45 4.39 -25.33 -2.55
C VAL A 45 3.54 -25.28 -3.81
N LYS A 46 3.55 -24.15 -4.53
CA LYS A 46 2.86 -23.95 -5.82
C LYS A 46 3.40 -22.71 -6.52
N LYS A 47 2.95 -22.50 -7.76
CA LYS A 47 3.14 -21.25 -8.50
C LYS A 47 1.80 -20.57 -8.76
N ARG A 48 1.79 -19.23 -8.77
CA ARG A 48 0.67 -18.39 -9.22
C ARG A 48 1.15 -17.59 -10.43
N GLY A 49 0.89 -18.12 -11.63
CA GLY A 49 1.56 -17.67 -12.85
C GLY A 49 3.06 -17.96 -12.77
N GLU A 50 3.88 -16.94 -12.99
CA GLU A 50 5.34 -17.05 -12.90
C GLU A 50 5.89 -16.89 -11.46
N PHE A 51 5.03 -16.51 -10.51
CA PHE A 51 5.48 -16.21 -9.15
C PHE A 51 5.39 -17.44 -8.25
N PRO A 52 6.48 -17.84 -7.58
CA PRO A 52 6.45 -18.94 -6.62
C PRO A 52 5.68 -18.54 -5.36
N VAL A 53 4.98 -19.51 -4.80
CA VAL A 53 4.28 -19.41 -3.51
C VAL A 53 4.92 -20.38 -2.54
N TYR A 54 5.31 -19.85 -1.39
CA TYR A 54 5.98 -20.59 -0.35
C TYR A 54 5.09 -20.79 0.88
N ARG A 55 5.39 -21.84 1.66
CA ARG A 55 4.90 -22.01 3.03
C ARG A 55 6.09 -22.19 3.96
N SER A 56 5.95 -21.71 5.19
CA SER A 56 6.95 -21.82 6.26
C SER A 56 6.26 -22.29 7.53
N ALA A 57 6.84 -23.27 8.22
CA ALA A 57 6.33 -23.76 9.49
C ALA A 57 6.43 -22.67 10.55
N THR A 58 7.52 -21.90 10.53
CA THR A 58 7.77 -20.73 11.37
C THR A 58 6.72 -19.66 11.12
N ALA A 59 6.45 -19.30 9.86
CA ALA A 59 5.43 -18.30 9.54
C ALA A 59 4.03 -18.74 10.00
N THR A 60 3.67 -20.02 9.76
CA THR A 60 2.41 -20.61 10.21
C THR A 60 2.28 -20.56 11.73
N LYS A 61 3.33 -20.98 12.46
CA LYS A 61 3.37 -20.96 13.93
C LYS A 61 3.27 -19.53 14.50
N LEU A 62 4.00 -18.57 13.93
CA LEU A 62 4.01 -17.18 14.41
C LEU A 62 2.69 -16.45 14.13
N TRP A 63 1.98 -16.83 13.08
CA TRP A 63 0.65 -16.30 12.78
C TRP A 63 -0.45 -16.98 13.59
N GLY A 64 -0.39 -18.31 13.70
CA GLY A 64 -1.24 -19.13 14.57
C GLY A 64 -2.69 -19.30 14.11
N ARG A 65 -3.05 -18.88 12.89
CA ARG A 65 -4.44 -18.91 12.39
C ARG A 65 -4.54 -19.24 10.91
N GLY A 66 -5.43 -20.17 10.53
CA GLY A 66 -5.73 -20.43 9.12
C GLY A 66 -4.50 -20.76 8.27
N HIS A 67 -4.54 -20.37 6.98
CA HIS A 67 -3.46 -20.66 6.04
C HIS A 67 -2.51 -19.46 5.90
N VAL A 68 -1.22 -19.75 5.85
CA VAL A 68 -0.17 -18.75 5.58
C VAL A 68 0.52 -19.10 4.27
N GLU A 69 0.41 -18.20 3.30
CA GLU A 69 1.14 -18.28 2.04
C GLU A 69 2.07 -17.08 1.93
N ILE A 70 3.29 -17.32 1.44
CA ILE A 70 4.33 -16.31 1.28
C ILE A 70 4.59 -16.17 -0.22
N GLY A 71 4.48 -14.95 -0.73
CA GLY A 71 4.85 -14.62 -2.11
C GLY A 71 6.03 -13.65 -2.16
N LEU A 72 6.52 -13.39 -3.36
CA LEU A 72 7.56 -12.39 -3.57
C LEU A 72 7.01 -10.97 -3.36
N LEU A 73 7.76 -10.17 -2.59
CA LEU A 73 7.48 -8.74 -2.45
C LEU A 73 8.09 -7.98 -3.62
N THR A 74 7.26 -7.70 -4.62
CA THR A 74 7.57 -6.91 -5.79
C THR A 74 6.78 -5.61 -5.74
N ARG A 75 7.12 -4.64 -6.59
CA ARG A 75 6.30 -3.43 -6.75
C ARG A 75 4.84 -3.76 -7.07
N LYS A 76 4.61 -4.79 -7.91
CA LYS A 76 3.26 -5.22 -8.31
C LYS A 76 2.49 -5.81 -7.12
N SER A 77 3.10 -6.67 -6.30
CA SER A 77 2.43 -7.24 -5.12
C SER A 77 2.25 -6.23 -3.99
N ALA A 78 3.21 -5.33 -3.76
CA ALA A 78 3.04 -4.23 -2.82
C ALA A 78 1.90 -3.29 -3.25
N GLY A 79 1.83 -2.94 -4.53
CA GLY A 79 0.76 -2.13 -5.08
C GLY A 79 -0.62 -2.80 -4.97
N TYR A 80 -0.68 -4.12 -5.14
CA TYR A 80 -1.89 -4.90 -4.89
C TYR A 80 -2.34 -4.81 -3.43
N THR A 81 -1.44 -5.08 -2.47
CA THR A 81 -1.74 -4.95 -1.04
C THR A 81 -2.15 -3.54 -0.64
N ALA A 82 -1.53 -2.50 -1.22
CA ALA A 82 -1.88 -1.11 -0.94
C ALA A 82 -3.25 -0.70 -1.46
N ARG A 83 -3.76 -1.33 -2.53
CA ARG A 83 -5.05 -1.00 -3.14
C ARG A 83 -6.26 -1.41 -2.31
N TYR A 84 -6.10 -2.30 -1.33
CA TYR A 84 -7.22 -2.74 -0.50
C TYR A 84 -7.85 -1.64 0.34
N ILE A 85 -7.09 -0.58 0.67
CA ILE A 85 -7.68 0.58 1.34
C ILE A 85 -8.75 1.27 0.49
N MET A 86 -8.72 1.10 -0.84
CA MET A 86 -9.68 1.72 -1.75
C MET A 86 -11.05 1.03 -1.73
N LYS A 87 -11.15 -0.21 -1.21
CA LYS A 87 -12.43 -0.92 -1.06
C LYS A 87 -13.24 -0.44 0.15
N LYS A 88 -12.60 0.25 1.10
CA LYS A 88 -13.22 0.66 2.35
C LYS A 88 -14.35 1.67 2.11
N ILE A 89 -15.55 1.37 2.62
CA ILE A 89 -16.69 2.29 2.62
C ILE A 89 -16.66 3.13 3.90
N ASN A 90 -16.90 4.44 3.79
CA ASN A 90 -16.96 5.36 4.92
C ASN A 90 -18.22 6.25 4.80
N GLY A 91 -18.51 7.03 5.84
CA GLY A 91 -19.67 7.92 5.89
C GLY A 91 -20.97 7.17 6.17
N ASP A 92 -22.10 7.77 5.77
CA ASP A 92 -23.45 7.30 6.12
C ASP A 92 -23.73 5.87 5.64
N MET A 93 -23.10 5.46 4.54
CA MET A 93 -23.23 4.10 4.00
C MET A 93 -22.47 3.03 4.79
N ALA A 94 -21.57 3.41 5.70
CA ALA A 94 -20.71 2.46 6.40
C ALA A 94 -21.50 1.56 7.36
N GLU A 95 -22.43 2.13 8.14
CA GLU A 95 -23.21 1.37 9.13
C GLU A 95 -24.01 0.26 8.44
N THR A 96 -24.75 0.60 7.39
CA THR A 96 -25.52 -0.37 6.61
C THR A 96 -24.62 -1.39 5.91
N HIS A 97 -23.48 -0.98 5.38
CA HIS A 97 -22.58 -1.87 4.65
C HIS A 97 -21.93 -2.93 5.56
N TYR A 98 -21.54 -2.54 6.78
CA TYR A 98 -20.84 -3.41 7.72
C TYR A 98 -21.78 -4.12 8.71
N ALA A 99 -23.07 -3.77 8.77
CA ALA A 99 -24.06 -4.53 9.51
C ALA A 99 -24.24 -5.94 8.93
N LYS A 100 -24.13 -6.96 9.78
CA LYS A 100 -24.32 -8.37 9.42
C LYS A 100 -25.25 -9.02 10.43
N PHE A 101 -26.05 -9.96 9.93
CA PHE A 101 -26.93 -10.78 10.75
C PHE A 101 -26.28 -12.14 10.99
N ASP A 102 -26.16 -12.54 12.25
CA ASP A 102 -25.80 -13.89 12.63
C ASP A 102 -27.07 -14.74 12.75
N ALA A 103 -27.29 -15.61 11.77
CA ALA A 103 -28.46 -16.49 11.75
C ALA A 103 -28.48 -17.52 12.89
N VAL A 104 -27.32 -17.84 13.50
CA VAL A 104 -27.25 -18.82 14.59
C VAL A 104 -27.66 -18.17 15.91
N ASN A 105 -27.12 -16.99 16.19
CA ASN A 105 -27.39 -16.27 17.44
C ASN A 105 -28.62 -15.34 17.34
N GLN A 106 -29.19 -15.17 16.14
CA GLN A 106 -30.31 -14.26 15.86
C GLN A 106 -30.01 -12.80 16.23
N GLU A 107 -28.75 -12.38 16.08
CA GLU A 107 -28.28 -11.06 16.47
C GLU A 107 -27.62 -10.30 15.31
N MET A 108 -27.76 -8.98 15.34
CA MET A 108 -27.03 -8.08 14.45
C MET A 108 -25.68 -7.74 15.06
N TYR A 109 -24.63 -7.76 14.25
CA TYR A 109 -23.30 -7.31 14.64
C TYR A 109 -22.69 -6.43 13.55
N LEU A 110 -21.75 -5.59 13.96
CA LEU A 110 -20.99 -4.74 13.04
C LEU A 110 -19.66 -5.40 12.70
N LEU A 111 -19.44 -5.63 11.41
CA LEU A 111 -18.18 -6.09 10.88
C LEU A 111 -17.13 -4.98 11.06
N MET A 112 -15.91 -5.36 11.46
CA MET A 112 -14.81 -4.41 11.51
C MET A 112 -14.48 -3.94 10.08
N PRO A 113 -14.47 -2.64 9.77
CA PRO A 113 -14.13 -2.18 8.43
C PRO A 113 -12.71 -2.59 8.01
N GLU A 114 -12.46 -2.61 6.70
CA GLU A 114 -11.11 -2.80 6.18
C GLU A 114 -10.16 -1.76 6.78
N PHE A 115 -8.93 -2.20 7.04
CA PHE A 115 -7.96 -1.35 7.71
C PHE A 115 -6.56 -1.58 7.19
N ILE A 116 -5.74 -0.54 7.33
CA ILE A 116 -4.29 -0.63 7.13
C ILE A 116 -3.55 -0.43 8.45
N ARG A 117 -2.39 -1.06 8.55
CA ARG A 117 -1.40 -0.85 9.62
C ARG A 117 -0.02 -0.80 8.99
N VAL A 118 0.75 0.22 9.33
CA VAL A 118 2.09 0.44 8.77
C VAL A 118 3.08 0.76 9.86
N SER A 119 4.35 0.43 9.64
CA SER A 119 5.44 0.85 10.51
C SER A 119 5.74 2.35 10.34
N THR A 120 5.55 3.14 11.41
CA THR A 120 5.64 4.61 11.37
C THR A 120 6.84 5.23 12.09
N ARG A 121 7.61 4.43 12.85
CA ARG A 121 8.77 4.93 13.63
C ARG A 121 10.09 4.26 13.22
N PRO A 122 10.91 4.87 12.34
CA PRO A 122 10.55 5.97 11.43
C PRO A 122 9.53 5.49 10.36
N GLY A 123 9.07 6.30 9.40
CA GLY A 123 8.14 5.83 8.36
C GLY A 123 8.78 4.81 7.40
N LEU A 124 7.97 4.03 6.66
CA LEU A 124 8.49 3.24 5.53
C LEU A 124 9.05 4.21 4.46
N GLY A 125 10.26 3.92 3.96
CA GLY A 125 10.98 4.80 3.03
C GLY A 125 11.84 5.87 3.69
N TYR A 126 11.77 6.08 5.01
CA TYR A 126 12.59 7.09 5.69
C TYR A 126 14.09 6.88 5.49
N ARG A 127 14.59 5.65 5.63
CA ARG A 127 16.03 5.36 5.44
C ARG A 127 16.50 5.70 4.02
N PHE A 128 15.65 5.47 3.03
CA PHE A 128 15.95 5.84 1.66
C PHE A 128 16.03 7.36 1.51
N PHE A 129 15.06 8.09 2.06
CA PHE A 129 15.14 9.56 2.09
C PHE A 129 16.42 10.02 2.79
N ASP A 130 16.71 9.52 3.99
CA ASP A 130 17.86 9.96 4.76
C ASP A 130 19.19 9.74 4.04
N GLN A 131 19.33 8.60 3.35
CA GLN A 131 20.53 8.29 2.58
C GLN A 131 20.68 9.14 1.31
N TYR A 132 19.57 9.47 0.63
CA TYR A 132 19.61 10.05 -0.71
C TYR A 132 19.06 11.48 -0.81
N LYS A 133 18.61 12.09 0.29
CA LYS A 133 17.96 13.42 0.33
C LYS A 133 18.73 14.49 -0.43
N ASP A 134 20.06 14.46 -0.39
CA ASP A 134 20.91 15.46 -1.04
C ASP A 134 21.16 15.19 -2.54
N GLY A 135 20.63 14.09 -3.10
CA GLY A 135 20.72 13.76 -4.52
C GLY A 135 19.85 14.64 -5.44
N ASN A 136 19.86 14.35 -6.74
CA ASN A 136 19.24 15.17 -7.79
C ASN A 136 17.73 14.99 -8.02
N TRP A 137 17.12 13.97 -7.42
CA TRP A 137 15.70 13.67 -7.52
C TRP A 137 14.77 14.84 -7.18
N PHE A 138 15.02 15.58 -6.09
CA PHE A 138 14.23 16.77 -5.76
C PHE A 138 14.40 17.91 -6.78
N ASP A 139 15.58 18.04 -7.38
CA ASP A 139 15.82 19.09 -8.38
C ASP A 139 15.13 18.78 -9.71
N ARG A 140 15.06 17.48 -10.04
CA ARG A 140 14.28 16.94 -11.19
C ARG A 140 12.79 16.83 -10.90
N ASP A 141 12.39 16.92 -9.64
CA ASP A 141 11.03 16.67 -9.15
C ASP A 141 10.47 15.29 -9.52
N SER A 142 11.35 14.29 -9.61
CA SER A 142 10.98 12.94 -10.04
C SER A 142 11.93 11.87 -9.52
N CYS A 143 11.45 10.62 -9.50
CA CYS A 143 12.25 9.44 -9.23
C CYS A 143 12.12 8.42 -10.37
N ILE A 144 13.22 7.75 -10.70
CA ILE A 144 13.26 6.71 -11.71
C ILE A 144 13.11 5.35 -11.02
N LEU A 145 12.11 4.58 -11.44
CA LEU A 145 11.85 3.24 -10.94
C LEU A 145 11.58 2.32 -12.14
N GLU A 146 12.36 1.25 -12.29
CA GLU A 146 12.21 0.28 -13.40
C GLU A 146 12.24 0.96 -14.79
N GLY A 147 13.15 1.92 -14.98
CA GLY A 147 13.30 2.67 -16.24
C GLY A 147 12.18 3.68 -16.55
N LYS A 148 11.22 3.85 -15.63
CA LYS A 148 10.11 4.81 -15.78
C LYS A 148 10.21 5.92 -14.75
N GLU A 149 9.86 7.13 -15.16
CA GLU A 149 9.83 8.30 -14.30
C GLU A 149 8.50 8.38 -13.53
N PHE A 150 8.60 8.64 -12.23
CA PHE A 150 7.46 8.80 -11.32
C PHE A 150 7.59 10.08 -10.50
N PRO A 151 6.47 10.69 -10.09
CA PRO A 151 6.52 11.81 -9.16
C PRO A 151 7.08 11.35 -7.81
N ILE A 152 7.80 12.24 -7.14
CA ILE A 152 8.29 12.00 -5.79
C ILE A 152 7.10 11.75 -4.85
N PRO A 153 7.12 10.68 -4.02
CA PRO A 153 6.06 10.44 -3.06
C PRO A 153 5.90 11.62 -2.09
N LYS A 154 4.65 12.06 -1.84
CA LYS A 154 4.31 13.17 -0.91
C LYS A 154 4.93 13.02 0.49
N TYR A 155 5.19 11.78 0.94
CA TYR A 155 5.88 11.55 2.21
C TYR A 155 7.29 12.16 2.23
N TYR A 156 8.00 12.14 1.11
CA TYR A 156 9.34 12.70 0.98
C TYR A 156 9.33 14.22 0.89
N ASP A 157 8.29 14.83 0.30
CA ASP A 157 8.08 16.29 0.41
C ASP A 157 8.01 16.70 1.90
N LYS A 158 7.18 16.01 2.71
CA LYS A 158 7.07 16.29 4.16
C LYS A 158 8.37 16.05 4.94
N LEU A 159 9.27 15.21 4.44
CA LEU A 159 10.58 15.02 5.05
C LEU A 159 11.53 16.15 4.61
N MET A 160 11.50 16.54 3.35
CA MET A 160 12.30 17.63 2.81
C MET A 160 11.90 18.97 3.43
N GLU A 161 10.61 19.25 3.64
CA GLU A 161 10.14 20.45 4.35
C GLU A 161 10.75 20.57 5.76
N ARG A 162 10.98 19.44 6.43
CA ARG A 162 11.57 19.42 7.77
C ARG A 162 13.10 19.49 7.75
N TYR A 163 13.72 18.95 6.70
CA TYR A 163 15.18 18.89 6.57
C TYR A 163 15.76 20.15 5.91
N ASN A 164 15.18 20.59 4.80
CA ASN A 164 15.57 21.78 4.05
C ASN A 164 14.31 22.45 3.45
N PRO A 165 13.63 23.34 4.21
CA PRO A 165 12.41 23.99 3.78
C PRO A 165 12.60 24.88 2.54
N GLU A 166 13.75 25.54 2.41
CA GLU A 166 14.08 26.40 1.27
C GLU A 166 14.13 25.62 -0.04
N ARG A 167 14.82 24.47 -0.03
CA ARG A 167 14.87 23.58 -1.19
C ARG A 167 13.48 23.11 -1.58
N MET A 168 12.65 22.71 -0.61
CA MET A 168 11.29 22.30 -0.93
C MET A 168 10.42 23.46 -1.44
N ALA A 169 10.61 24.68 -0.91
CA ALA A 169 9.92 25.88 -1.41
C ALA A 169 10.27 26.15 -2.88
N ALA A 170 11.54 26.03 -3.26
CA ALA A 170 11.98 26.15 -4.64
C ALA A 170 11.34 25.09 -5.55
N VAL A 171 11.26 23.83 -5.09
CA VAL A 171 10.58 22.76 -5.83
C VAL A 171 9.09 23.07 -6.01
N LYS A 172 8.40 23.51 -4.95
CA LYS A 172 6.99 23.90 -5.02
C LYS A 172 6.76 25.08 -5.96
N ALA A 173 7.63 26.08 -5.93
CA ALA A 173 7.57 27.23 -6.84
C ALA A 173 7.67 26.79 -8.31
N LYS A 174 8.61 25.88 -8.63
CA LYS A 174 8.71 25.27 -9.97
C LYS A 174 7.44 24.50 -10.36
N ARG A 175 6.85 23.74 -9.43
CA ARG A 175 5.58 23.03 -9.66
C ARG A 175 4.43 24.00 -9.96
N ILE A 176 4.35 25.14 -9.26
CA ILE A 176 3.34 26.18 -9.49
C ILE A 176 3.55 26.84 -10.85
N ALA A 177 4.77 27.28 -11.17
CA ALA A 177 5.08 27.88 -12.47
C ALA A 177 4.73 26.93 -13.62
N LYS A 178 5.07 25.64 -13.49
CA LYS A 178 4.69 24.60 -14.46
C LYS A 178 3.18 24.40 -14.56
N ALA A 179 2.44 24.54 -13.46
CA ALA A 179 0.98 24.44 -13.48
C ALA A 179 0.33 25.64 -14.16
N LEU A 180 0.85 26.86 -13.93
CA LEU A 180 0.38 28.10 -14.56
C LEU A 180 0.69 28.15 -16.06
N ALA A 181 1.79 27.54 -16.50
CA ALA A 181 2.17 27.44 -17.90
C ALA A 181 1.37 26.38 -18.70
N ARG A 182 0.51 25.59 -18.05
CA ARG A 182 -0.34 24.62 -18.74
C ARG A 182 -1.52 25.32 -19.42
N ASP A 183 -2.00 24.72 -20.51
CA ASP A 183 -3.23 25.14 -21.17
C ASP A 183 -4.38 25.21 -20.16
N PRO A 184 -5.01 26.39 -19.96
CA PRO A 184 -6.17 26.54 -19.07
C PRO A 184 -7.33 25.59 -19.44
N ASN A 185 -7.47 25.22 -20.72
CA ASN A 185 -8.51 24.32 -21.18
C ASN A 185 -8.38 22.91 -20.58
N GLU A 186 -7.17 22.48 -20.19
CA GLU A 186 -6.96 21.19 -19.51
C GLU A 186 -7.53 21.14 -18.08
N GLN A 187 -7.90 22.31 -17.52
CA GLN A 187 -8.57 22.42 -16.22
C GLN A 187 -10.09 22.64 -16.34
N SER A 188 -10.64 22.60 -17.55
CA SER A 188 -12.09 22.70 -17.76
C SER A 188 -12.83 21.48 -17.19
N ASP A 189 -14.07 21.69 -16.74
CA ASP A 189 -14.93 20.64 -16.20
C ASP A 189 -15.07 19.43 -17.15
N SER A 190 -15.18 19.69 -18.46
CA SER A 190 -15.27 18.64 -19.48
C SER A 190 -14.01 17.78 -19.53
N ARG A 191 -12.82 18.40 -19.53
CA ARG A 191 -11.54 17.68 -19.50
C ARG A 191 -11.32 16.94 -18.18
N LEU A 192 -11.74 17.53 -17.05
CA LEU A 192 -11.66 16.86 -15.75
C LEU A 192 -12.55 15.61 -15.70
N ARG A 193 -13.76 15.65 -16.27
CA ARG A 193 -14.65 14.47 -16.38
C ARG A 193 -14.03 13.36 -17.23
N VAL A 194 -13.46 13.69 -18.39
CA VAL A 194 -12.77 12.69 -19.23
C VAL A 194 -11.60 12.06 -18.49
N ARG A 195 -10.80 12.87 -17.78
CA ARG A 195 -9.66 12.36 -16.99
C ARG A 195 -10.11 11.47 -15.85
N GLU A 196 -11.23 11.81 -15.20
CA GLU A 196 -11.83 10.97 -14.17
C GLU A 196 -12.27 9.61 -14.75
N GLU A 197 -12.98 9.60 -15.87
CA GLU A 197 -13.44 8.38 -16.54
C GLU A 197 -12.28 7.48 -16.95
N VAL A 198 -11.27 8.04 -17.63
CA VAL A 198 -10.04 7.32 -17.97
C VAL A 198 -9.37 6.77 -16.72
N LYS A 199 -9.32 7.56 -15.64
CA LYS A 199 -8.68 7.11 -14.40
C LYS A 199 -9.43 5.96 -13.74
N LYS A 200 -10.77 6.02 -13.73
CA LYS A 200 -11.64 4.95 -13.23
C LYS A 200 -11.41 3.66 -14.02
N ALA A 201 -11.38 3.73 -15.35
CA ALA A 201 -11.09 2.58 -16.23
C ALA A 201 -9.68 2.02 -16.01
N MET A 202 -8.67 2.87 -15.85
CA MET A 202 -7.31 2.42 -15.53
C MET A 202 -7.24 1.72 -14.17
N THR A 203 -8.05 2.12 -13.19
CA THR A 203 -8.05 1.48 -11.87
C THR A 203 -8.84 0.17 -11.84
N SER A 204 -9.90 0.03 -12.63
CA SER A 204 -10.72 -1.18 -12.65
C SER A 204 -9.95 -2.39 -13.22
N THR A 205 -9.07 -2.16 -14.19
CA THR A 205 -8.20 -3.20 -14.79
C THR A 205 -7.09 -3.72 -13.86
N LEU A 206 -6.89 -3.09 -12.70
CA LEU A 206 -5.85 -3.48 -11.73
C LEU A 206 -6.35 -4.48 -10.67
N SER A 207 -7.61 -4.92 -10.77
CA SER A 207 -8.14 -5.99 -9.94
C SER A 207 -7.41 -7.30 -10.27
N ARG A 208 -7.00 -8.04 -9.24
CA ARG A 208 -6.45 -9.38 -9.39
C ARG A 208 -7.38 -10.34 -8.67
N GLN A 209 -7.74 -11.44 -9.32
CA GLN A 209 -8.38 -12.56 -8.64
C GLN A 209 -7.42 -13.11 -7.58
N LEU A 210 -7.98 -13.30 -6.38
CA LEU A 210 -7.31 -13.78 -5.17
C LEU A 210 -6.89 -15.25 -5.27
#